data_AF-D5BUJ7-F1
#
_entry.id   AF-D5BUJ7-F1
#
_cell.length_a   1.000
_cell.length_b   1.000
_cell.length_c   1.000
_cell.angle_alpha   90.00
_cell.angle_beta   90.00
_cell.angle_gamma   90.00
#
_symmetry.space_group_name_H-M   'P 1'
#
loop_
_entity.id
_entity.type
_entity.pdbx_description
1 polymer ?
#
loop_
_entity_poly.entity_id
_entity_poly.type
_entity_poly.pdbx_seq_one_letter_code
_entity_poly.pdbx_strand_id
1 'polypeptide(L)' 'MIYEIEAFDEDAGFFSNANDKLAKEFNKIAKKRVNDGWTLHSYDTVGQGKTIYCTSVWYKE' A
#
# COMPACT_ATOMS: atom_id res chain seq x y z
N MET A 1 8.30 -19.71 5.65
CA MET A 1 8.44 -18.24 5.54
C MET A 1 8.41 -17.83 4.08
N ILE A 2 7.32 -17.19 3.67
CA ILE A 2 7.05 -16.70 2.32
C ILE A 2 7.00 -15.17 2.38
N TYR A 3 7.57 -14.51 1.38
CA TYR A 3 7.50 -13.06 1.19
C TYR A 3 6.75 -12.73 -0.11
N GLU A 4 5.89 -11.73 -0.05
CA GLU A 4 5.18 -11.20 -1.21
C GLU A 4 5.27 -9.68 -1.27
N ILE A 5 5.41 -9.16 -2.49
CA ILE A 5 5.44 -7.73 -2.77
C ILE A 5 4.14 -7.36 -3.46
N GLU A 6 3.48 -6.32 -2.96
CA GLU A 6 2.29 -5.74 -3.56
C GLU A 6 2.51 -4.25 -3.79
N ALA A 7 2.37 -3.81 -5.04
CA ALA A 7 2.50 -2.42 -5.44
C ALA A 7 1.19 -1.91 -6.04
N PHE A 8 0.78 -0.72 -5.64
CA PHE A 8 -0.38 -0.02 -6.15
C PHE A 8 -0.11 1.48 -6.19
N ASP A 9 -0.84 2.19 -7.05
CA ASP A 9 -0.69 3.62 -7.25
C ASP A 9 -2.03 4.35 -7.13
N GLU A 10 -1.96 5.62 -6.71
CA GLU A 10 -3.11 6.51 -6.66
C GLU A 10 -2.78 7.85 -7.32
N ASP A 11 -3.70 8.33 -8.15
CA ASP A 11 -3.63 9.67 -8.72
C ASP A 11 -3.89 10.70 -7.62
N ALA A 12 -2.83 11.47 -7.35
CA ALA A 12 -2.81 12.54 -6.39
C ALA A 12 -3.61 13.77 -6.83
N GLY A 13 -3.90 13.92 -8.13
CA GLY A 13 -4.60 15.07 -8.68
C GLY A 13 -3.94 16.41 -8.31
N PHE A 14 -4.67 17.52 -8.53
CA PHE A 14 -4.21 18.87 -8.19
C PHE A 14 -4.50 19.25 -6.71
N PHE A 15 -5.16 18.38 -5.95
CA PHE A 15 -5.74 18.69 -4.64
C PHE A 15 -5.37 17.65 -3.58
N SER A 16 -5.15 18.14 -2.36
CA SER A 16 -4.64 17.54 -1.12
C SER A 16 -5.08 16.13 -0.68
N ASN A 17 -5.95 15.42 -1.40
CA ASN A 17 -6.61 14.19 -0.92
C ASN A 17 -5.98 12.89 -1.46
N ALA A 18 -4.86 13.00 -2.15
CA ALA A 18 -4.05 11.88 -2.66
C ALA A 18 -3.69 10.86 -1.57
N ASN A 19 -3.13 11.38 -0.47
CA ASN A 19 -2.68 10.58 0.66
C ASN A 19 -3.85 9.87 1.34
N ASP A 20 -5.01 10.52 1.44
CA ASP A 20 -6.20 9.93 2.05
C ASP A 20 -6.77 8.77 1.23
N LYS A 21 -6.73 8.88 -0.11
CA LYS A 21 -7.15 7.78 -1.00
C LYS A 21 -6.19 6.60 -0.89
N LEU A 22 -4.88 6.87 -0.97
CA LEU A 22 -3.84 5.86 -0.82
C LEU A 22 -3.95 5.14 0.53
N ALA A 23 -4.15 5.89 1.62
CA ALA A 23 -4.32 5.32 2.96
C ALA A 23 -5.58 4.44 3.07
N LYS A 24 -6.68 4.79 2.39
CA LYS A 24 -7.90 3.98 2.35
C LYS A 24 -7.69 2.66 1.61
N GLU A 25 -7.06 2.70 0.44
CA GLU A 25 -6.77 1.48 -0.31
C GLU A 25 -5.74 0.61 0.42
N PHE A 26 -4.69 1.22 0.99
CA PHE A 26 -3.73 0.49 1.83
C PHE A 26 -4.42 -0.20 3.01
N ASN A 27 -5.32 0.47 3.71
CA ASN A 27 -6.04 -0.12 4.85
C ASN A 27 -6.95 -1.28 4.42
N LYS A 28 -7.57 -1.19 3.24
CA LYS A 28 -8.38 -2.27 2.66
C LYS A 28 -7.52 -3.50 2.32
N ILE A 29 -6.37 -3.30 1.69
CA ILE A 29 -5.38 -4.34 1.41
C ILE A 29 -4.88 -4.97 2.71
N ALA A 30 -4.47 -4.13 3.67
CA ALA A 30 -3.92 -4.58 4.94
C ALA A 30 -4.91 -5.45 5.72
N LYS A 31 -6.18 -5.04 5.79
CA LYS A 31 -7.23 -5.85 6.44
C LYS A 31 -7.39 -7.21 5.79
N LYS A 32 -7.39 -7.27 4.46
CA LYS A 32 -7.46 -8.54 3.72
C LYS A 32 -6.24 -9.42 4.01
N ARG A 33 -5.05 -8.85 3.90
CA ARG A 33 -3.78 -9.54 4.14
C ARG A 33 -3.69 -10.12 5.56
N VAL A 34 -4.06 -9.32 6.57
CA VAL A 34 -4.09 -9.77 7.97
C VAL A 34 -5.10 -10.90 8.16
N ASN A 35 -6.30 -10.82 7.57
CA ASN A 35 -7.28 -11.90 7.63
C ASN A 35 -6.78 -13.19 6.94
N ASP A 36 -6.01 -13.05 5.87
CA ASP A 36 -5.37 -14.16 5.15
C ASP A 36 -4.13 -14.70 5.90
N GLY A 37 -3.80 -14.17 7.07
CA GLY A 37 -2.70 -14.60 7.94
C GLY A 37 -1.33 -14.06 7.55
N TRP A 38 -1.28 -12.97 6.79
CA TRP A 38 -0.05 -12.25 6.47
C TRP A 38 0.24 -11.17 7.50
N THR A 39 1.52 -10.86 7.68
CA THR A 39 2.00 -9.76 8.50
C THR A 39 2.77 -8.77 7.63
N LEU A 40 2.56 -7.47 7.86
CA LEU A 40 3.28 -6.43 7.14
C LEU A 40 4.74 -6.41 7.60
N HIS A 41 5.68 -6.59 6.68
CA HIS A 41 7.11 -6.51 6.94
C HIS A 41 7.62 -5.07 6.82
N SER A 42 7.36 -4.44 5.67
CA SER A 42 7.81 -3.09 5.34
C SER A 42 6.93 -2.49 4.25
N TYR A 43 6.84 -1.18 4.18
CA TYR A 43 6.21 -0.48 3.07
C TYR A 43 6.99 0.79 2.75
N ASP A 44 6.89 1.24 1.51
CA ASP A 44 7.45 2.50 1.04
C ASP A 44 6.46 3.22 0.13
N THR A 45 6.54 4.56 0.12
CA THR A 45 5.72 5.39 -0.75
C THR A 45 6.57 6.39 -1.50
N VAL A 46 6.36 6.46 -2.81
CA VAL A 46 7.12 7.35 -3.70
C VAL A 46 6.13 8.24 -4.45
N GLY A 47 6.30 9.56 -4.31
CA GLY A 47 5.57 10.54 -5.12
C GLY A 47 6.30 10.83 -6.43
N GLN A 48 5.61 10.72 -7.57
CA GLN A 48 6.14 11.10 -8.87
C GLN A 48 5.09 11.92 -9.64
N GLY A 49 5.36 13.20 -9.83
CA GLY A 49 4.42 14.11 -10.49
C GLY A 49 3.10 14.22 -9.72
N LYS A 50 2.01 13.76 -10.33
CA LYS A 50 0.66 13.70 -9.72
C LYS A 50 0.29 12.29 -9.27
N THR A 51 1.23 11.37 -9.11
CA THR A 51 0.92 9.99 -8.71
C THR A 51 1.70 9.65 -7.45
N ILE A 52 1.09 8.93 -6.53
CA ILE A 52 1.77 8.33 -5.38
C ILE A 52 1.73 6.83 -5.55
N TYR A 53 2.90 6.21 -5.54
CA TYR A 53 3.08 4.78 -5.56
C TYR A 53 3.26 4.27 -4.14
N CYS A 54 2.63 3.16 -3.78
CA CYS A 54 2.88 2.43 -2.55
C CYS A 54 3.36 1.03 -2.89
N THR A 55 4.48 0.63 -2.29
CA THR A 55 4.97 -0.75 -2.33
C THR A 55 4.93 -1.30 -0.92
N SER A 56 4.35 -2.49 -0.75
CA SER A 56 4.23 -3.17 0.54
C SER A 56 4.81 -4.58 0.44
N VAL A 57 5.55 -4.97 1.48
CA VAL A 57 6.15 -6.30 1.62
C VAL A 57 5.42 -7.00 2.75
N TRP A 58 4.90 -8.18 2.44
CA TRP A 58 4.15 -9.04 3.36
C TRP A 58 4.94 -10.30 3.61
N TYR A 59 4.87 -10.83 4.83
CA TYR A 59 5.45 -12.12 5.17
C TYR A 59 4.44 -13.01 5.88
N LYS A 60 4.60 -14.33 5.71
CA LYS A 60 3.82 -15.37 6.37
C LYS A 60 4.73 -16.55 6.70
N GLU A 61 4.62 -17.09 7.90
CA GLU A 61 5.45 -18.21 8.37
C GLU A 61 5.15 -19.51 7.65
#